data_AF-A0A540VXX5-F1
#
_entry.id   AF-A0A540VXX5-F1
#
_cell.length_a   1.000
_cell.length_b   1.000
_cell.length_c   1.000
_cell.angle_alpha   90.00
_cell.angle_beta   90.00
_cell.angle_gamma   90.00
#
_symmetry.space_group_name_H-M   'P 1'
#
loop_
_entity.id
_entity.type
_entity.pdbx_description
1 polymer ?
#
loop_
_entity_poly.entity_id
_entity_poly.type
_entity_poly.pdbx_seq_one_letter_code
_entity_poly.pdbx_strand_id
1 'polypeptide(L)'
;MIHRPLTRLIGIALAIYLGPGLGAVAAEGFEPPPDFKARYEVRKAGITLGRADLRFAQPVPGRYRYSLHTRASGLARLLFSSEVYEQSHGRILDDGFRPDFYRYKRSGDDKAREAELRFDWLDLEVVNDVADYPWRMDITHDTIDRVIGPLQLMHDLAERDGDDDQLVYRIADGGQLKTYLLTIEGTEMIDTPMGAFEAIRIRRRDTDSNRETRLWCAPELDYLAVRVEQHEDGDQNFRLSLAALDGLDSSR
;
A
#
# COMPACT_ATOMS: atom_id res chain seq x y z
N MET A 1 66.49 -55.09 -23.98
CA MET A 1 65.58 -56.18 -24.36
C MET A 1 64.16 -55.65 -24.33
N ILE A 2 63.41 -55.77 -25.44
CA ILE A 2 61.93 -55.83 -25.53
C ILE A 2 61.21 -54.48 -25.26
N HIS A 3 60.33 -53.85 -26.04
CA HIS A 3 59.76 -53.96 -27.40
C HIS A 3 59.20 -52.53 -27.72
N ARG A 4 59.17 -52.12 -29.00
CA ARG A 4 58.28 -51.04 -29.49
C ARG A 4 56.84 -51.57 -29.62
N PRO A 5 55.80 -50.72 -29.61
CA PRO A 5 55.25 -50.26 -30.92
C PRO A 5 54.75 -48.80 -30.98
N LEU A 6 54.74 -48.28 -32.21
CA LEU A 6 54.04 -47.08 -32.69
C LEU A 6 52.53 -47.35 -32.83
N THR A 7 51.66 -46.37 -32.53
CA THR A 7 50.36 -46.12 -33.21
C THR A 7 49.91 -44.67 -32.88
N ARG A 8 50.07 -43.67 -33.76
CA ARG A 8 49.11 -43.10 -34.74
C ARG A 8 47.80 -42.47 -34.17
N LEU A 9 47.71 -41.14 -34.37
CA LEU A 9 46.53 -40.27 -34.66
C LEU A 9 45.43 -40.20 -33.59
N ILE A 10 44.95 -39.02 -33.19
CA ILE A 10 43.96 -38.21 -33.91
C ILE A 10 44.03 -36.76 -33.40
N GLY A 11 44.01 -35.80 -34.31
CA GLY A 11 43.87 -34.38 -33.98
C GLY A 11 42.44 -34.05 -33.58
N ILE A 12 42.29 -33.14 -32.61
CA ILE A 12 41.04 -32.43 -32.36
C ILE A 12 41.40 -30.95 -32.33
N ALA A 13 41.01 -30.25 -33.39
CA ALA A 13 40.92 -28.80 -33.40
C ALA A 13 39.74 -28.40 -32.50
N LEU A 14 40.04 -27.75 -31.37
CA LEU A 14 39.01 -27.19 -30.50
C LEU A 14 38.62 -25.82 -31.07
N ALA A 15 37.53 -25.79 -31.83
CA ALA A 15 36.89 -24.54 -32.22
C ALA A 15 36.26 -23.89 -30.98
N ILE A 16 36.78 -22.72 -30.59
CA ILE A 16 36.16 -21.88 -29.56
C ILE A 16 34.91 -21.27 -30.19
N TYR A 17 33.74 -21.82 -29.86
CA TYR A 17 32.45 -21.18 -30.15
C TYR A 17 32.24 -20.06 -29.13
N LEU A 18 32.47 -18.81 -29.53
CA LEU A 18 31.90 -17.65 -28.82
C LEU A 18 30.39 -17.71 -29.03
N GLY A 19 29.66 -18.24 -28.04
CA GLY A 19 28.21 -18.11 -27.99
C GLY A 19 27.82 -16.64 -27.80
N PRO A 20 26.70 -16.19 -28.38
CA PRO A 20 26.18 -14.85 -28.14
C PRO A 20 25.89 -14.72 -26.64
N GLY A 21 26.42 -13.64 -26.04
CA GLY A 21 26.21 -13.34 -24.63
C GLY A 21 24.72 -13.35 -24.31
N LEU A 22 24.33 -14.21 -23.36
CA LEU A 22 23.09 -14.03 -22.61
C LEU A 22 23.19 -12.66 -21.94
N GLY A 23 22.60 -11.64 -22.57
CA GLY A 23 22.22 -10.44 -21.85
C GLY A 23 21.32 -10.89 -20.71
N ALA A 24 21.77 -10.72 -19.48
CA ALA A 24 20.88 -10.80 -18.34
C ALA A 24 19.80 -9.75 -18.56
N VAL A 25 18.61 -10.19 -18.94
CA VAL A 25 17.41 -9.36 -18.82
C VAL A 25 17.25 -9.21 -17.32
N ALA A 26 17.65 -8.06 -16.78
CA ALA A 26 17.22 -7.68 -15.44
C ALA A 26 15.70 -7.71 -15.50
N ALA A 27 15.08 -8.55 -14.67
CA ALA A 27 13.66 -8.39 -14.41
C ALA A 27 13.48 -6.94 -13.94
N GLU A 28 12.71 -6.15 -14.70
CA GLU A 28 12.33 -4.82 -14.24
C GLU A 28 11.43 -5.06 -13.03
N GLY A 29 12.00 -4.91 -11.83
CA GLY A 29 11.23 -4.98 -10.59
C GLY A 29 10.23 -3.82 -10.54
N PHE A 30 9.20 -3.96 -9.70
CA PHE A 30 8.16 -2.96 -9.50
C PHE A 30 8.72 -1.54 -9.44
N GLU A 31 8.20 -0.65 -10.30
CA GLU A 31 8.49 0.78 -10.24
C GLU A 31 7.49 1.45 -9.29
N PRO A 32 7.90 1.85 -8.07
CA PRO A 32 6.99 2.55 -7.17
C PRO A 32 6.55 3.90 -7.73
N PRO A 33 5.36 4.39 -7.36
CA PRO A 33 4.89 5.71 -7.80
C PRO A 33 5.89 6.80 -7.40
N PRO A 34 5.96 7.92 -8.14
CA PRO A 34 6.76 9.08 -7.73
C PRO A 34 6.29 9.66 -6.39
N ASP A 35 7.12 10.52 -5.78
CA ASP A 35 6.71 11.29 -4.60
C ASP A 35 5.44 12.10 -4.88
N PHE A 36 4.40 11.92 -4.06
CA PHE A 36 3.13 12.60 -4.28
C PHE A 36 2.46 13.09 -3.00
N LYS A 37 1.57 14.07 -3.18
CA LYS A 37 0.68 14.59 -2.14
C LYS A 37 -0.75 14.61 -2.67
N ALA A 38 -1.67 14.04 -1.91
CA ALA A 38 -3.10 14.10 -2.21
C ALA A 38 -3.84 14.79 -1.07
N ARG A 39 -4.84 15.59 -1.41
CA ARG A 39 -5.79 16.13 -0.43
C ARG A 39 -7.17 15.56 -0.73
N TYR A 40 -7.82 15.06 0.29
CA TYR A 40 -9.18 14.56 0.23
C TYR A 40 -10.12 15.46 1.01
N GLU A 41 -11.32 15.66 0.47
CA GLU A 41 -12.45 16.17 1.22
C GLU A 41 -13.09 15.03 2.01
N VAL A 42 -13.36 15.24 3.31
CA VAL A 42 -14.00 14.25 4.19
C VAL A 42 -15.46 14.64 4.41
N ARG A 43 -16.39 13.78 4.00
CA ARG A 43 -17.84 13.94 4.19
C ARG A 43 -18.43 12.84 5.07
N LYS A 44 -19.48 13.19 5.83
CA LYS A 44 -20.38 12.27 6.52
C LYS A 44 -21.81 12.73 6.31
N ALA A 45 -22.70 11.80 5.91
CA ALA A 45 -24.11 12.12 5.62
C ALA A 45 -24.29 13.36 4.71
N GLY A 46 -23.45 13.50 3.69
CA GLY A 46 -23.48 14.62 2.73
C GLY A 46 -22.83 15.92 3.23
N ILE A 47 -22.44 16.02 4.51
CA ILE A 47 -21.84 17.22 5.09
C ILE A 47 -20.31 17.11 5.07
N THR A 48 -19.63 18.14 4.55
CA THR A 48 -18.17 18.27 4.65
C THR A 48 -17.75 18.49 6.10
N LEU A 49 -17.12 17.50 6.70
CA LEU A 49 -16.62 17.56 8.07
C LEU A 49 -15.16 17.99 8.14
N GLY A 50 -14.37 17.69 7.12
CA GLY A 50 -12.93 17.77 7.25
C GLY A 50 -12.17 17.59 5.96
N ARG A 51 -10.87 17.40 6.14
CA ARG A 51 -9.92 17.07 5.08
C ARG A 51 -8.95 16.00 5.57
N ALA A 52 -8.43 15.24 4.62
CA ALA A 52 -7.29 14.36 4.85
C ALA A 52 -6.15 14.76 3.91
N ASP A 53 -4.99 15.07 4.46
CA ASP A 53 -3.78 15.36 3.69
C ASP A 53 -2.90 14.10 3.69
N LEU A 54 -2.70 13.51 2.52
CA LEU A 54 -1.90 12.31 2.28
C LEU A 54 -0.56 12.69 1.64
N ARG A 55 0.52 12.00 2.03
CA ARG A 55 1.83 12.13 1.41
C ARG A 55 2.52 10.77 1.30
N PHE A 56 3.04 10.48 0.12
CA PHE A 56 4.00 9.41 -0.14
C PHE A 56 5.35 10.04 -0.50
N ALA A 57 6.45 9.45 -0.02
CA ALA A 57 7.79 9.87 -0.39
C ALA A 57 8.77 8.70 -0.36
N GLN A 58 9.77 8.73 -1.22
CA GLN A 58 10.89 7.81 -1.26
C GLN A 58 12.16 8.52 -0.75
N PRO A 59 12.39 8.58 0.58
CA PRO A 59 13.49 9.39 1.12
C PRO A 59 14.88 8.95 0.65
N VAL A 60 15.03 7.66 0.34
CA VAL A 60 16.20 7.05 -0.32
C VAL A 60 15.70 5.86 -1.15
N PRO A 61 16.48 5.37 -2.13
CA PRO A 61 16.09 4.21 -2.94
C PRO A 61 15.67 3.00 -2.08
N GLY A 62 14.55 2.37 -2.44
CA GLY A 62 14.01 1.19 -1.75
C GLY A 62 13.39 1.46 -0.37
N ARG A 63 13.26 2.73 0.04
CA ARG A 63 12.59 3.12 1.29
C ARG A 63 11.38 3.98 0.98
N TYR A 64 10.31 3.81 1.74
CA TYR A 64 9.14 4.68 1.67
C TYR A 64 8.86 5.38 2.99
N ARG A 65 8.13 6.49 2.89
CA ARG A 65 7.42 7.14 3.99
C ARG A 65 6.03 7.53 3.51
N TYR A 66 5.02 7.07 4.23
CA TYR A 66 3.62 7.32 3.93
C TYR A 66 2.95 7.96 5.14
N SER A 67 2.17 9.03 4.95
CA SER A 67 1.48 9.68 6.07
C SER A 67 0.12 10.25 5.68
N LEU A 68 -0.82 10.19 6.61
CA LEU A 68 -2.19 10.68 6.46
C LEU A 68 -2.56 11.54 7.67
N HIS A 69 -2.96 12.79 7.44
CA HIS A 69 -3.45 13.70 8.47
C HIS A 69 -4.90 14.07 8.22
N THR A 70 -5.80 13.53 9.04
CA THR A 70 -7.24 13.80 8.96
C THR A 70 -7.67 14.75 10.06
N ARG A 71 -8.42 15.79 9.71
CA ARG A 71 -8.87 16.81 10.66
C ARG A 71 -10.12 17.54 10.18
N ALA A 72 -10.86 18.11 11.13
CA ALA A 72 -11.99 18.98 10.80
C ALA A 72 -11.54 20.22 9.99
N SER A 73 -12.44 20.73 9.15
CA SER A 73 -12.18 21.89 8.30
C SER A 73 -13.37 22.84 8.25
N GLY A 74 -13.14 24.10 7.84
CA GLY A 74 -14.20 25.12 7.79
C GLY A 74 -14.93 25.31 9.11
N LEU A 75 -16.25 25.48 9.04
CA LEU A 75 -17.13 25.68 10.20
C LEU A 75 -17.18 24.45 11.13
N ALA A 76 -16.93 23.25 10.61
CA ALA A 76 -16.91 22.04 11.42
C ALA A 76 -15.82 22.06 12.50
N ARG A 77 -14.74 22.86 12.33
CA ARG A 77 -13.70 23.06 13.36
C ARG A 77 -14.22 23.70 14.65
N LEU A 78 -15.36 24.40 14.60
CA LEU A 78 -15.99 24.99 15.79
C LEU A 78 -16.70 23.93 16.64
N LEU A 79 -17.04 22.77 16.05
CA LEU A 79 -17.78 21.68 16.68
C LEU A 79 -16.92 20.44 16.93
N PHE A 80 -15.92 20.22 16.08
CA PHE A 80 -15.05 19.05 16.12
C PHE A 80 -13.58 19.50 16.15
N SER A 81 -12.93 19.26 17.28
CA SER A 81 -11.50 19.53 17.49
C SER A 81 -10.61 18.31 17.24
N SER A 82 -11.20 17.13 17.04
CA SER A 82 -10.42 15.90 16.86
C SER A 82 -9.62 15.88 15.55
N GLU A 83 -8.41 15.37 15.64
CA GLU A 83 -7.54 15.10 14.50
C GLU A 83 -6.86 13.73 14.66
N VAL A 84 -6.52 13.13 13.53
CA VAL A 84 -5.84 11.83 13.45
C VAL A 84 -4.64 11.98 12.53
N TYR A 85 -3.47 11.60 13.01
CA TYR A 85 -2.24 11.48 12.25
C TYR A 85 -1.80 10.03 12.22
N GLU A 86 -1.60 9.51 11.01
CA GLU A 86 -1.05 8.18 10.76
C GLU A 86 0.22 8.31 9.93
N GLN A 87 1.23 7.50 10.23
CA GLN A 87 2.47 7.44 9.46
C GLN A 87 3.01 6.02 9.44
N SER A 88 3.52 5.60 8.29
CA SER A 88 4.26 4.36 8.11
C SER A 88 5.57 4.65 7.37
N HIS A 89 6.61 3.89 7.69
CA HIS A 89 7.82 3.84 6.88
C HIS A 89 8.43 2.45 6.88
N GLY A 90 9.09 2.10 5.78
CA GLY A 90 9.59 0.75 5.58
C GLY A 90 10.38 0.60 4.30
N ARG A 91 10.27 -0.58 3.68
CA ARG A 91 10.96 -0.98 2.46
C ARG A 91 9.98 -1.16 1.31
N ILE A 92 10.47 -0.86 0.12
CA ILE A 92 9.82 -1.21 -1.15
C ILE A 92 10.54 -2.45 -1.68
N LEU A 93 9.79 -3.50 -1.97
CA LEU A 93 10.23 -4.80 -2.42
C LEU A 93 9.47 -5.16 -3.71
N ASP A 94 9.86 -6.26 -4.36
CA ASP A 94 9.19 -6.74 -5.58
C ASP A 94 7.74 -7.17 -5.32
N ASP A 95 7.39 -7.51 -4.08
CA ASP A 95 6.03 -7.85 -3.63
C ASP A 95 5.28 -6.67 -3.00
N GLY A 96 5.82 -5.45 -3.12
CA GLY A 96 5.19 -4.21 -2.68
C GLY A 96 5.83 -3.62 -1.43
N PHE A 97 5.03 -3.27 -0.42
CA PHE A 97 5.45 -2.42 0.69
C PHE A 97 5.53 -3.19 2.00
N ARG A 98 6.74 -3.26 2.58
CA ARG A 98 6.97 -3.90 3.87
C ARG A 98 7.24 -2.86 4.98
N PRO A 99 6.36 -2.70 5.97
CA PRO A 99 6.55 -1.71 7.03
C PRO A 99 7.65 -2.13 8.00
N ASP A 100 8.45 -1.18 8.45
CA ASP A 100 9.34 -1.37 9.61
C ASP A 100 8.78 -0.65 10.85
N PHE A 101 7.99 0.41 10.65
CA PHE A 101 7.38 1.19 11.71
C PHE A 101 6.05 1.82 11.28
N TYR A 102 5.10 1.88 12.21
CA TYR A 102 3.85 2.61 12.06
C TYR A 102 3.53 3.41 13.32
N ARG A 103 2.93 4.60 13.17
CA ARG A 103 2.46 5.44 14.26
C ARG A 103 1.05 5.92 13.99
N TYR A 104 0.21 5.81 15.02
CA TYR A 104 -1.11 6.38 15.08
C TYR A 104 -1.17 7.40 16.23
N LYS A 105 -1.68 8.60 15.96
CA LYS A 105 -1.96 9.58 16.99
C LYS A 105 -3.30 10.23 16.73
N ARG A 106 -4.19 10.16 17.72
CA ARG A 106 -5.45 10.89 17.75
C ARG A 106 -5.43 11.88 18.91
N SER A 107 -5.80 13.13 18.64
CA SER A 107 -5.78 14.22 19.62
C SER A 107 -6.99 15.15 19.44
N GLY A 108 -7.18 16.07 20.38
CA GLY A 108 -8.17 17.15 20.29
C GLY A 108 -9.47 16.93 21.06
N ASP A 109 -9.71 15.75 21.63
CA ASP A 109 -10.85 15.46 22.52
C ASP A 109 -10.48 14.40 23.58
N ASP A 110 -11.49 13.95 24.35
CA ASP A 110 -11.38 12.97 25.44
C ASP A 110 -11.02 11.53 24.99
N LYS A 111 -11.08 11.26 23.69
CA LYS A 111 -10.73 9.96 23.09
C LYS A 111 -9.31 9.98 22.50
N ALA A 112 -8.46 10.89 22.96
CA ALA A 112 -7.06 10.96 22.55
C ALA A 112 -6.34 9.63 22.83
N ARG A 113 -5.57 9.15 21.87
CA ARG A 113 -4.82 7.90 21.99
C ARG A 113 -3.66 7.86 21.01
N GLU A 114 -2.64 7.09 21.35
CA GLU A 114 -1.45 6.92 20.55
C GLU A 114 -1.07 5.43 20.50
N ALA A 115 -0.50 5.00 19.37
CA ALA A 115 0.06 3.67 19.20
C ALA A 115 1.28 3.77 18.28
N GLU A 116 2.31 2.99 18.59
CA GLU A 116 3.49 2.81 17.74
C GLU A 116 3.70 1.31 17.54
N LEU A 117 3.91 0.88 16.30
CA LEU A 117 4.20 -0.50 15.95
C LEU A 117 5.60 -0.58 15.37
N ARG A 118 6.38 -1.55 15.84
CA ARG A 118 7.70 -1.91 15.30
C ARG A 118 7.65 -3.34 14.81
N PHE A 119 8.02 -3.55 13.56
CA PHE A 119 7.99 -4.86 12.91
C PHE A 119 9.37 -5.52 13.03
N ASP A 120 9.43 -6.66 13.72
CA ASP A 120 10.59 -7.55 13.73
C ASP A 120 10.37 -8.66 12.71
N TRP A 121 11.00 -8.50 11.56
CA TRP A 121 10.91 -9.46 10.45
C TRP A 121 11.79 -10.69 10.62
N LEU A 122 12.71 -10.69 11.60
CA LEU A 122 13.53 -11.85 11.91
C LEU A 122 12.75 -12.82 12.80
N ASP A 123 12.10 -12.28 13.83
CA ASP A 123 11.32 -13.06 14.79
C ASP A 123 9.85 -13.20 14.37
N LEU A 124 9.42 -12.51 13.31
CA LEU A 124 8.04 -12.45 12.81
C LEU A 124 7.06 -11.97 13.87
N GLU A 125 7.41 -10.87 14.54
CA GLU A 125 6.59 -10.24 15.58
C GLU A 125 6.39 -8.75 15.30
N VAL A 126 5.26 -8.20 15.77
CA VAL A 126 5.06 -6.76 15.93
C VAL A 126 5.00 -6.43 17.41
N VAL A 127 5.72 -5.39 17.80
CA VAL A 127 5.72 -4.85 19.16
C VAL A 127 5.09 -3.46 19.17
N ASN A 128 4.21 -3.23 20.14
CA ASN A 128 3.79 -1.90 20.56
C ASN A 128 4.40 -1.56 21.91
N ASP A 129 5.17 -0.48 21.97
CA ASP A 129 5.89 -0.03 23.17
C ASP A 129 5.32 1.30 23.74
N VAL A 130 4.11 1.71 23.36
CA VAL A 130 3.48 2.89 23.98
C VAL A 130 3.15 2.57 25.43
N ALA A 131 3.70 3.39 26.34
CA ALA A 131 3.87 3.11 27.78
C ALA A 131 2.64 2.58 28.53
N ASP A 132 1.43 2.92 28.08
CA ASP A 132 0.20 2.54 28.76
C ASP A 132 -0.39 1.19 28.29
N TYR A 133 0.03 0.67 27.13
CA TYR A 133 -0.55 -0.55 26.51
C TYR A 133 0.47 -1.36 25.70
N PRO A 134 1.54 -1.89 26.31
CA PRO A 134 2.50 -2.71 25.59
C PRO A 134 1.88 -4.04 25.19
N TRP A 135 2.13 -4.46 23.95
CA TRP A 135 1.74 -5.78 23.48
C TRP A 135 2.67 -6.28 22.38
N ARG A 136 2.66 -7.59 22.19
CA ARG A 136 3.35 -8.27 21.09
C ARG A 136 2.38 -9.20 20.39
N MET A 137 2.64 -9.45 19.12
CA MET A 137 1.80 -10.28 18.30
C MET A 137 2.60 -10.88 17.15
N ASP A 138 2.38 -12.17 16.89
CA ASP A 138 2.94 -12.86 15.73
C ASP A 138 2.38 -12.26 14.43
N ILE A 139 3.24 -12.18 13.42
CA ILE A 139 2.90 -11.73 12.07
C ILE A 139 3.36 -12.74 11.02
N THR A 140 2.91 -12.54 9.79
CA THR A 140 3.38 -13.26 8.61
C THR A 140 4.17 -12.33 7.70
N HIS A 141 4.94 -12.89 6.76
CA HIS A 141 5.82 -12.13 5.86
C HIS A 141 5.11 -11.09 4.99
N ASP A 142 3.80 -11.25 4.77
CA ASP A 142 2.90 -10.39 4.00
C ASP A 142 2.10 -9.41 4.89
N THR A 143 2.43 -9.31 6.18
CA THR A 143 1.71 -8.40 7.08
C THR A 143 2.04 -6.96 6.78
N ILE A 144 1.03 -6.11 6.73
CA ILE A 144 1.17 -4.67 6.56
C ILE A 144 0.50 -3.92 7.72
N ASP A 145 0.84 -2.64 7.90
CA ASP A 145 0.08 -1.78 8.79
C ASP A 145 -1.19 -1.23 8.10
N ARG A 146 -2.13 -0.69 8.87
CA ARG A 146 -3.41 -0.28 8.32
C ARG A 146 -3.31 0.86 7.30
N VAL A 147 -2.35 1.79 7.47
CA VAL A 147 -2.36 3.03 6.68
C VAL A 147 -1.84 2.79 5.28
N ILE A 148 -0.92 1.83 5.08
CA ILE A 148 -0.36 1.52 3.77
C ILE A 148 -1.24 0.60 2.91
N GLY A 149 -2.39 0.12 3.40
CA GLY A 149 -3.29 -0.74 2.61
C GLY A 149 -3.64 -0.19 1.22
N PRO A 150 -4.05 1.08 1.07
CA PRO A 150 -4.27 1.67 -0.25
C PRO A 150 -3.01 1.77 -1.12
N LEU A 151 -1.83 1.88 -0.52
CA LEU A 151 -0.55 1.93 -1.24
C LEU A 151 -0.15 0.54 -1.75
N GLN A 152 -0.36 -0.51 -0.95
CA GLN A 152 -0.23 -1.90 -1.41
C GLN A 152 -1.23 -2.21 -2.54
N LEU A 153 -2.45 -1.67 -2.44
CA LEU A 153 -3.46 -1.83 -3.50
C LEU A 153 -3.06 -1.15 -4.82
N MET A 154 -2.35 -0.01 -4.77
CA MET A 154 -1.79 0.60 -5.98
C MET A 154 -0.78 -0.35 -6.66
N HIS A 155 0.12 -0.96 -5.86
CA HIS A 155 1.06 -1.97 -6.35
C HIS A 155 0.33 -3.16 -6.98
N ASP A 156 -0.57 -3.80 -6.23
CA ASP A 156 -1.22 -5.03 -6.69
C ASP A 156 -2.11 -4.81 -7.92
N LEU A 157 -2.68 -3.62 -8.09
CA LEU A 157 -3.43 -3.28 -9.29
C LEU A 157 -2.54 -2.98 -10.50
N ALA A 158 -1.31 -2.49 -10.28
CA ALA A 158 -0.34 -2.24 -11.35
C ALA A 158 0.33 -3.55 -11.82
N GLU A 159 0.62 -4.46 -10.90
CA GLU A 159 1.36 -5.70 -11.19
C GLU A 159 0.47 -6.90 -11.57
N ARG A 160 -0.87 -6.74 -11.57
CA ARG A 160 -1.77 -7.88 -11.86
C ARG A 160 -1.86 -8.21 -13.35
N ASP A 161 -1.87 -9.51 -13.64
CA ASP A 161 -2.11 -10.06 -14.97
C ASP A 161 -3.61 -10.18 -15.36
N GLY A 162 -4.53 -9.74 -14.50
CA GLY A 162 -5.95 -9.59 -14.83
C GLY A 162 -6.88 -10.75 -14.44
N ASP A 163 -6.34 -11.94 -14.15
CA ASP A 163 -7.14 -13.17 -13.94
C ASP A 163 -7.70 -13.35 -12.52
N ASP A 164 -7.04 -12.81 -11.49
CA ASP A 164 -7.51 -12.90 -10.10
C ASP A 164 -8.25 -11.61 -9.70
N ASP A 165 -9.47 -11.77 -9.18
CA ASP A 165 -10.33 -10.69 -8.70
C ASP A 165 -10.33 -10.58 -7.17
N GLN A 166 -9.57 -11.42 -6.46
CA GLN A 166 -9.42 -11.38 -5.01
C GLN A 166 -8.01 -10.98 -4.58
N LEU A 167 -7.94 -10.16 -3.53
CA LEU A 167 -6.71 -9.89 -2.80
C LEU A 167 -6.96 -10.10 -1.30
N VAL A 168 -5.93 -10.52 -0.56
CA VAL A 168 -6.01 -10.78 0.88
C VAL A 168 -4.91 -10.03 1.59
N TYR A 169 -5.27 -9.11 2.49
CA TYR A 169 -4.30 -8.36 3.29
C TYR A 169 -4.36 -8.75 4.76
N ARG A 170 -3.18 -9.05 5.32
CA ARG A 170 -2.99 -9.28 6.75
C ARG A 170 -2.52 -8.00 7.40
N ILE A 171 -3.25 -7.53 8.40
CA ILE A 171 -3.13 -6.17 8.93
C ILE A 171 -2.80 -6.24 10.41
N ALA A 172 -1.65 -5.70 10.80
CA ALA A 172 -1.33 -5.50 12.20
C ALA A 172 -2.07 -4.26 12.73
N ASP A 173 -3.13 -4.47 13.52
CA ASP A 173 -3.92 -3.38 14.11
C ASP A 173 -4.53 -3.77 15.46
N GLY A 174 -4.19 -3.01 16.50
CA GLY A 174 -4.83 -3.16 17.82
C GLY A 174 -4.50 -4.46 18.55
N GLY A 175 -3.30 -5.03 18.33
CA GLY A 175 -2.88 -6.29 18.96
C GLY A 175 -3.52 -7.54 18.33
N GLN A 176 -4.10 -7.39 17.15
CA GLN A 176 -4.69 -8.49 16.38
C GLN A 176 -4.21 -8.45 14.93
N LEU A 177 -3.99 -9.64 14.37
CA LEU A 177 -3.68 -9.83 12.96
C LEU A 177 -5.00 -9.97 12.22
N LYS A 178 -5.49 -8.85 11.70
CA LYS A 178 -6.78 -8.81 11.00
C LYS A 178 -6.60 -9.26 9.55
N THR A 179 -7.65 -9.81 8.96
CA THR A 179 -7.65 -10.19 7.56
C THR A 179 -8.67 -9.34 6.80
N TYR A 180 -8.20 -8.63 5.78
CA TYR A 180 -9.05 -7.90 4.85
C TYR A 180 -9.17 -8.70 3.55
N LEU A 181 -10.40 -8.98 3.13
CA LEU A 181 -10.72 -9.60 1.86
C LEU A 181 -11.13 -8.50 0.89
N LEU A 182 -10.39 -8.34 -0.19
CA LEU A 182 -10.63 -7.35 -1.22
C LEU A 182 -11.14 -8.06 -2.48
N THR A 183 -12.24 -7.58 -3.03
CA THR A 183 -12.78 -8.03 -4.32
C THR A 183 -12.65 -6.88 -5.31
N ILE A 184 -11.99 -7.13 -6.44
CA ILE A 184 -11.95 -6.26 -7.61
C ILE A 184 -13.29 -6.44 -8.33
N GLU A 185 -14.11 -5.40 -8.42
CA GLU A 185 -15.46 -5.51 -8.97
C GLU A 185 -15.48 -5.11 -10.45
N GLY A 186 -15.44 -3.83 -10.76
CA GLY A 186 -15.51 -3.33 -12.12
C GLY A 186 -15.18 -1.85 -12.21
N THR A 187 -15.25 -1.31 -13.42
CA THR A 187 -14.88 0.07 -13.69
C THR A 187 -16.10 0.98 -13.79
N GLU A 188 -16.03 2.17 -13.18
CA GLU A 188 -17.06 3.20 -13.30
C GLU A 188 -16.47 4.62 -13.27
N MET A 189 -17.20 5.59 -13.81
CA MET A 189 -16.83 7.01 -13.75
C MET A 189 -17.14 7.59 -12.37
N ILE A 190 -16.17 8.27 -11.77
CA ILE A 190 -16.23 8.82 -10.42
C ILE A 190 -15.96 10.32 -10.42
N ASP A 191 -17.00 11.10 -10.11
CA ASP A 191 -16.85 12.54 -9.89
C ASP A 191 -16.14 12.85 -8.57
N THR A 192 -15.17 13.73 -8.61
CA THR A 192 -14.47 14.25 -7.44
C THR A 192 -14.37 15.78 -7.54
N PRO A 193 -14.07 16.50 -6.46
CA PRO A 193 -13.77 17.93 -6.55
C PRO A 193 -12.62 18.29 -7.51
N MET A 194 -11.72 17.35 -7.84
CA MET A 194 -10.64 17.56 -8.81
C MET A 194 -11.06 17.27 -10.27
N GLY A 195 -12.17 16.58 -10.50
CA GLY A 195 -12.61 16.14 -11.82
C GLY A 195 -13.24 14.75 -11.80
N ALA A 196 -13.65 14.27 -12.97
CA ALA A 196 -14.19 12.93 -13.14
C ALA A 196 -13.07 11.97 -13.59
N PHE A 197 -13.03 10.79 -12.98
CA PHE A 197 -12.01 9.78 -13.24
C PHE A 197 -12.68 8.45 -13.60
N GLU A 198 -12.19 7.75 -14.61
CA GLU A 198 -12.49 6.32 -14.75
C GLU A 198 -11.74 5.56 -13.66
N ALA A 199 -12.45 4.77 -12.85
CA ALA A 199 -11.85 4.11 -11.68
C ALA A 199 -12.35 2.68 -11.49
N ILE A 200 -11.43 1.81 -11.10
CA ILE A 200 -11.70 0.43 -10.70
C ILE A 200 -12.23 0.44 -9.27
N ARG A 201 -13.41 -0.13 -9.08
CA ARG A 201 -14.03 -0.28 -7.77
C ARG A 201 -13.54 -1.54 -7.07
N ILE A 202 -13.04 -1.35 -5.85
CA ILE A 202 -12.54 -2.39 -4.97
C ILE A 202 -13.40 -2.43 -3.71
N ARG A 203 -13.92 -3.60 -3.38
CA ARG A 203 -14.71 -3.82 -2.16
C ARG A 203 -13.87 -4.59 -1.15
N ARG A 204 -13.57 -3.94 -0.02
CA ARG A 204 -12.87 -4.52 1.12
C ARG A 204 -13.85 -4.89 2.22
N ARG A 205 -13.79 -6.13 2.70
CA ARG A 205 -14.49 -6.60 3.91
C ARG A 205 -13.48 -7.03 4.97
N ASP A 206 -13.74 -6.64 6.20
CA ASP A 206 -13.00 -7.11 7.36
C ASP A 206 -13.57 -8.47 7.79
N THR A 207 -12.74 -9.48 8.06
CA THR A 207 -13.26 -10.81 8.47
C THR A 207 -13.96 -10.78 9.83
N ASP A 208 -13.64 -9.78 10.64
CA ASP A 208 -14.00 -9.73 12.06
C ASP A 208 -15.09 -8.69 12.34
N SER A 209 -15.64 -8.03 11.31
CA SER A 209 -16.72 -7.05 11.47
C SER A 209 -17.64 -6.95 10.23
N ASN A 210 -18.78 -6.29 10.41
CA ASN A 210 -19.71 -5.93 9.33
C ASN A 210 -19.25 -4.69 8.52
N ARG A 211 -18.07 -4.13 8.82
CA ARG A 211 -17.55 -2.94 8.16
C ARG A 211 -17.07 -3.28 6.76
N GLU A 212 -17.62 -2.55 5.80
CA GLU A 212 -17.20 -2.61 4.40
C GLU A 212 -16.51 -1.29 4.03
N THR A 213 -15.52 -1.36 3.16
CA THR A 213 -14.91 -0.17 2.57
C THR A 213 -14.84 -0.34 1.08
N ARG A 214 -15.30 0.67 0.35
CA ARG A 214 -15.23 0.72 -1.10
C ARG A 214 -14.17 1.74 -1.48
N LEU A 215 -13.25 1.34 -2.35
CA LEU A 215 -12.22 2.20 -2.90
C LEU A 215 -12.43 2.29 -4.40
N TRP A 216 -12.24 3.46 -4.98
CA TRP A 216 -12.25 3.66 -6.41
C TRP A 216 -10.86 4.13 -6.82
N CYS A 217 -10.11 3.27 -7.50
CA CYS A 217 -8.72 3.47 -7.86
C CYS A 217 -8.63 3.86 -9.34
N ALA A 218 -8.08 5.04 -9.64
CA ALA A 218 -8.01 5.54 -11.02
C ALA A 218 -6.72 5.07 -11.70
N PRO A 219 -6.77 4.24 -12.76
CA PRO A 219 -5.58 3.77 -13.46
C PRO A 219 -4.71 4.90 -13.99
N GLU A 220 -5.33 5.98 -14.47
CA GLU A 220 -4.61 7.18 -14.96
C GLU A 220 -3.80 7.91 -13.87
N LEU A 221 -4.00 7.60 -12.58
CA LEU A 221 -3.27 8.17 -11.45
C LEU A 221 -2.44 7.11 -10.71
N ASP A 222 -1.84 6.17 -11.43
CA ASP A 222 -1.10 5.02 -10.87
C ASP A 222 -1.94 4.26 -9.83
N TYR A 223 -3.23 4.07 -10.14
CA TYR A 223 -4.23 3.41 -9.29
C TYR A 223 -4.47 4.09 -7.93
N LEU A 224 -4.15 5.37 -7.77
CA LEU A 224 -4.49 6.13 -6.58
C LEU A 224 -6.01 6.08 -6.33
N ALA A 225 -6.41 5.82 -5.08
CA ALA A 225 -7.81 5.89 -4.69
C ALA A 225 -8.33 7.33 -4.79
N VAL A 226 -9.20 7.60 -5.78
CA VAL A 226 -9.85 8.91 -5.99
C VAL A 226 -11.08 9.11 -5.11
N ARG A 227 -11.68 8.00 -4.65
CA ARG A 227 -12.76 7.99 -3.66
C ARG A 227 -12.60 6.80 -2.72
N VAL A 228 -12.92 7.01 -1.44
CA VAL A 228 -13.04 5.94 -0.45
C VAL A 228 -14.33 6.13 0.31
N GLU A 229 -15.13 5.08 0.45
CA GLU A 229 -16.33 5.08 1.26
C GLU A 229 -16.27 3.99 2.31
N GLN A 230 -16.61 4.34 3.55
CA GLN A 230 -16.82 3.37 4.61
C GLN A 230 -18.30 3.18 4.83
N HIS A 231 -18.72 1.92 4.82
CA HIS A 231 -20.07 1.47 5.09
C HIS A 231 -20.05 0.60 6.36
N GLU A 232 -21.03 0.80 7.24
CA GLU A 232 -21.20 0.05 8.49
C GLU A 232 -22.69 -0.22 8.64
N ASP A 233 -23.08 -1.48 8.84
CA ASP A 233 -24.49 -1.91 8.81
C ASP A 233 -25.27 -1.53 7.53
N GLY A 234 -24.56 -1.38 6.41
CA GLY A 234 -25.13 -0.96 5.12
C GLY A 234 -25.28 0.55 4.95
N ASP A 235 -25.05 1.34 6.01
CA ASP A 235 -25.10 2.80 5.96
C ASP A 235 -23.71 3.40 5.67
N GLN A 236 -23.66 4.39 4.79
CA GLN A 236 -22.43 5.12 4.48
C GLN A 236 -22.04 6.01 5.67
N ASN A 237 -21.02 5.60 6.43
CA ASN A 237 -20.55 6.32 7.60
C ASN A 237 -19.65 7.51 7.22
N PHE A 238 -18.73 7.33 6.26
CA PHE A 238 -17.82 8.39 5.79
C PHE A 238 -17.47 8.23 4.30
N ARG A 239 -17.15 9.35 3.65
CA ARG A 239 -16.61 9.41 2.28
C ARG A 239 -15.39 10.33 2.22
N LEU A 240 -14.33 9.88 1.57
CA LEU A 240 -13.20 10.68 1.14
C LEU A 240 -13.29 10.85 -0.38
N SER A 241 -13.04 12.06 -0.89
CA SER A 241 -13.00 12.33 -2.33
C SER A 241 -11.82 13.22 -2.68
N LEU A 242 -11.06 12.85 -3.71
CA LEU A 242 -9.84 13.55 -4.12
C LEU A 242 -10.17 15.00 -4.51
N ALA A 243 -9.48 15.94 -3.88
CA ALA A 243 -9.73 17.36 -4.05
C ALA A 243 -8.52 18.13 -4.58
N ALA A 244 -7.31 17.59 -4.41
CA ALA A 244 -6.10 18.09 -5.04
C ALA A 244 -5.05 16.98 -5.08
N LEU A 245 -4.18 17.03 -6.08
CA LEU A 245 -3.07 16.10 -6.28
C LEU A 245 -1.84 16.88 -6.76
N ASP A 246 -0.66 16.46 -6.33
CA ASP A 246 0.65 17.00 -6.70
C ASP A 246 1.63 15.83 -6.77
N GLY A 247 2.37 15.70 -7.88
CA GLY A 247 3.39 14.67 -8.08
C GLY A 247 2.94 13.38 -8.78
N LEU A 248 1.64 13.20 -9.01
CA LEU A 248 1.09 12.17 -9.92
C LEU A 248 0.37 12.90 -11.06
N ASP A 249 0.82 12.68 -12.28
CA ASP A 249 0.24 13.28 -13.49
C ASP A 249 -0.58 12.26 -14.27
N SER A 250 -1.73 12.69 -14.78
CA SER A 250 -2.68 11.88 -15.55
C SER A 250 -2.22 11.55 -16.98
N SER A 251 -0.91 11.52 -17.24
CA SER A 251 -0.34 11.55 -18.59
C SER A 251 0.81 10.56 -18.81
N ARG A 252 0.65 9.32 -18.30
CA ARG A 252 1.42 8.17 -18.81
C ARG A 252 0.63 7.44 -19.89
#